data_AF-A0A087TF20-F1
#
_entry.id   AF-A0A087TF20-F1
#
_cell.length_a   1.000
_cell.length_b   1.000
_cell.length_c   1.000
_cell.angle_alpha   90.00
_cell.angle_beta   90.00
_cell.angle_gamma   90.00
#
_symmetry.space_group_name_H-M   'P 1'
#
loop_
_entity.id
_entity.type
_entity.pdbx_description
1 polymer ?
#
loop_
_entity_poly.entity_id
_entity_poly.type
_entity_poly.pdbx_seq_one_letter_code
_entity_poly.pdbx_strand_id
1 'polypeptide(L)' 'MMEMKIILAHVLRNFKVTTLDPLDKVNMMLTVTLRCFNTPRLRFSLRT' A
#
# COMPACT_ATOMS: atom_id res chain seq x y z
N MET A 1 -15.84 0.97 -5.58
CA MET A 1 -14.89 0.11 -6.35
C MET A 1 -14.15 0.88 -7.44
N MET A 2 -14.84 1.73 -8.21
CA MET A 2 -14.23 2.56 -9.27
C MET A 2 -13.20 3.55 -8.73
N GLU A 3 -13.48 4.21 -7.60
CA GLU A 3 -12.59 5.18 -6.97
C GLU A 3 -11.22 4.58 -6.62
N MET A 4 -11.20 3.39 -6.00
CA MET A 4 -9.95 2.67 -5.72
C MET A 4 -9.15 2.38 -6.99
N LYS A 5 -9.80 1.98 -8.08
CA LYS A 5 -9.13 1.69 -9.36
C LYS A 5 -8.51 2.96 -9.96
N ILE A 6 -9.21 4.09 -9.90
CA ILE A 6 -8.72 5.38 -10.40
C ILE A 6 -7.48 5.83 -9.61
N ILE A 7 -7.57 5.79 -8.28
CA ILE A 7 -6.46 6.15 -7.39
C ILE A 7 -5.25 5.24 -7.64
N LEU A 8 -5.47 3.92 -7.70
CA LEU A 8 -4.40 2.96 -7.93
C LEU A 8 -3.73 3.16 -9.29
N ALA A 9 -4.51 3.38 -10.34
CA ALA A 9 -4.00 3.64 -11.69
C ALA A 9 -3.14 4.92 -11.73
N HIS A 10 -3.58 5.98 -11.06
CA HIS A 10 -2.83 7.24 -11.02
C HIS A 10 -1.52 7.10 -10.23
N VAL A 11 -1.57 6.40 -9.10
CA VAL A 11 -0.39 6.13 -8.26
C VAL A 11 0.62 5.28 -9.01
N LEU A 12 0.19 4.15 -9.61
CA LEU A 12 1.08 3.25 -10.35
C LEU A 12 1.66 3.86 -11.64
N ARG A 13 0.94 4.81 -12.24
CA ARG A 13 1.40 5.52 -13.44
C ARG A 13 2.55 6.49 -13.14
N ASN A 14 2.46 7.24 -12.03
CA ASN A 14 3.38 8.35 -11.72
C ASN A 14 4.43 8.00 -10.67
N PHE A 15 4.19 6.98 -9.85
CA PHE A 15 5.06 6.65 -8.72
C PHE A 15 5.48 5.19 -8.72
N LYS A 16 6.77 4.96 -8.46
CA LYS A 16 7.28 3.66 -8.01
C LYS A 16 7.05 3.57 -6.50
N VAL A 17 6.25 2.59 -6.09
CA VAL A 17 5.95 2.31 -4.68
C VAL A 17 6.83 1.16 -4.22
N THR A 18 7.58 1.36 -3.14
CA THR A 18 8.43 0.33 -2.52
C THR A 18 8.14 0.24 -1.03
N THR A 19 8.23 -0.95 -0.45
CA THR A 19 8.09 -1.15 1.00
C THR A 19 9.45 -0.97 1.67
N LEU A 20 9.50 -0.20 2.76
CA LEU A 20 10.70 -0.08 3.58
C LEU A 20 10.80 -1.20 4.62
N ASP A 21 9.65 -1.79 4.98
CA ASP A 21 9.57 -2.89 5.91
C ASP A 21 9.75 -4.24 5.19
N PRO A 22 10.39 -5.23 5.84
CA PRO A 22 10.45 -6.58 5.33
C PRO A 22 9.04 -7.18 5.26
N LEU A 23 8.70 -7.77 4.11
CA LEU A 23 7.37 -8.30 3.81
C LEU A 23 6.88 -9.34 4.84
N ASP A 24 7.82 -10.02 5.50
CA ASP A 24 7.59 -11.05 6.51
C ASP A 24 6.89 -10.53 7.80
N LYS A 25 6.88 -9.21 8.04
CA LYS A 25 6.31 -8.59 9.25
C LYS A 25 4.89 -8.04 9.10
N VAL A 26 4.21 -8.31 7.98
CA VAL A 26 2.83 -7.85 7.77
C VAL A 26 1.85 -8.72 8.55
N ASN A 27 1.69 -8.42 9.84
CA ASN A 27 0.70 -9.09 10.70
C ASN A 27 -0.70 -8.51 10.43
N MET A 28 -1.61 -9.36 9.95
CA MET A 28 -3.02 -9.02 9.78
C MET A 28 -3.77 -9.29 11.09
N MET A 29 -4.53 -8.32 11.59
CA MET A 29 -5.39 -8.49 12.77
C MET A 29 -6.85 -8.42 12.34
N LEU A 30 -7.60 -9.48 12.65
CA LEU A 30 -9.05 -9.53 12.43
C LEU A 30 -9.75 -8.91 13.64
N THR A 31 -10.03 -7.61 13.57
CA THR A 31 -11.08 -6.98 14.40
C THR A 31 -12.37 -6.90 13.57
N VAL A 32 -13.47 -6.34 14.10
CA VAL A 32 -14.79 -6.18 13.42
C VAL A 32 -14.70 -5.71 11.95
N THR A 33 -13.57 -5.10 11.56
CA THR A 33 -13.11 -5.03 10.18
C THR A 33 -11.68 -5.55 10.08
N LEU A 34 -11.35 -6.34 9.06
CA LEU A 34 -9.98 -6.79 8.81
C LEU A 34 -9.10 -5.57 8.53
N ARG A 35 -8.09 -5.32 9.37
CA ARG A 35 -7.17 -4.19 9.22
C ARG A 35 -5.72 -4.68 9.37
N CYS A 36 -4.80 -4.05 8.64
CA CYS A 36 -3.37 -4.26 8.86
C CYS A 36 -3.00 -3.70 10.24
N PHE A 37 -2.42 -4.52 11.11
CA PHE A 37 -2.01 -4.09 12.46
C PHE A 37 -0.81 -3.15 12.40
N ASN A 38 0.16 -3.51 11.56
CA ASN A 38 1.32 -2.69 11.21
C ASN A 38 1.24 -2.34 9.73
N THR A 39 0.76 -1.14 9.39
CA THR A 39 0.75 -0.67 8.01
C THR A 39 2.20 -0.52 7.53
N PRO A 40 2.63 -1.23 6.48
CA PRO A 40 4.00 -1.14 6.00
C PRO A 40 4.29 0.29 5.55
N ARG A 41 5.47 0.81 5.90
CA ARG A 41 5.93 2.12 5.46
C ARG A 41 6.24 2.05 3.97
N LEU A 42 5.46 2.78 3.19
CA LEU A 42 5.64 2.88 1.75
C LEU A 42 6.52 4.08 1.42
N ARG A 43 7.51 3.87 0.55
CA ARG A 43 8.27 4.93 -0.09
C ARG A 43 7.75 5.11 -1.51
N PHE A 44 7.29 6.32 -1.80
CA PHE A 44 6.94 6.77 -3.14
C PHE A 44 8.16 7.44 -3.77
N SER A 45 8.46 7.10 -5.01
CA SER A 45 9.48 7.78 -5.81
C SER A 45 8.89 8.09 -7.16
N LEU A 46 9.18 9.27 -7.70
CA LEU A 46 8.70 9.66 -9.02
C LEU A 46 9.21 8.66 -10.06
N ARG A 47 8.31 8.19 -10.91
CA ARG A 47 8.64 7.38 -12.08
C ARG A 47 8.93 8.36 -13.22
N THR A 48 10.21 8.65 -13.45
CA THR A 48 10.68 9.33 -14.67
C THR A 48 10.41 8.48 -15.90
#